data_AF-A0A224Z5K1-F1
#
_entry.id   AF-A0A224Z5K1-F1
#
_cell.length_a   1.000
_cell.length_b   1.000
_cell.length_c   1.000
_cell.angle_alpha   90.00
_cell.angle_beta   90.00
_cell.angle_gamma   90.00
#
_symmetry.space_group_name_H-M   'P 1'
#
loop_
_entity.id
_entity.type
_entity.pdbx_description
1 polymer ?
#
loop_
_entity_poly.entity_id
_entity_poly.type
_entity_poly.pdbx_seq_one_letter_code
_entity_poly.pdbx_strand_id
1 'polypeptide(L)'
;MEVVEGIPVSEIDLVCRSLPQVYVEKLLNFVGAKLESTTHVHFYVTWVVTLLKGHGEVLKERSRNIMATLRTVTKNVGLRHTELSKVCDHNKYLLRYIETLRKFKETEGPEEGMSEGGSEDDDLDSQIDSEEELMVS
;
A
#
# COMPACT_ATOMS: atom_id res chain seq x y z
N MET A 1 -13.64 20.90 2.06
CA MET A 1 -12.83 21.01 0.83
C MET A 1 -11.51 21.63 1.23
N GLU A 2 -10.48 20.82 1.40
CA GLU A 2 -9.13 21.32 1.64
C GLU A 2 -8.54 21.75 0.29
N VAL A 3 -7.91 22.93 0.22
CA VAL A 3 -7.33 23.51 -1.00
C VAL A 3 -6.37 22.54 -1.70
N VAL A 4 -5.72 21.66 -0.92
CA VAL A 4 -4.82 20.62 -1.40
C VAL A 4 -5.52 19.62 -2.32
N GLU A 5 -6.80 19.31 -2.08
CA GLU A 5 -7.59 18.35 -2.88
C GLU A 5 -8.19 18.97 -4.16
N GLY A 6 -8.11 20.30 -4.31
CA GLY A 6 -8.49 20.98 -5.55
C GLY A 6 -7.42 20.96 -6.63
N ILE A 7 -6.20 20.51 -6.30
CA ILE A 7 -5.04 20.50 -7.21
C ILE A 7 -5.00 19.14 -7.94
N PRO A 8 -5.02 19.11 -9.28
CA PRO A 8 -4.89 17.87 -10.03
C PRO A 8 -3.51 17.25 -9.82
N VAL A 9 -3.44 15.91 -9.84
CA VAL A 9 -2.20 15.16 -9.57
C VAL A 9 -1.04 15.57 -10.49
N SER A 10 -1.35 15.97 -11.72
CA SER A 10 -0.38 16.47 -12.71
C SER A 10 0.31 17.77 -12.31
N GLU A 11 -0.33 18.61 -11.49
CA GLU A 11 0.19 19.92 -11.10
C GLU A 11 0.96 19.87 -9.76
N ILE A 12 0.90 18.76 -9.03
CA ILE A 12 1.57 18.59 -7.74
C ILE A 12 3.08 18.85 -7.86
N ASP A 13 3.73 18.34 -8.91
CA ASP A 13 5.17 18.54 -9.14
C ASP A 13 5.51 20.02 -9.39
N LEU A 14 4.68 20.73 -10.18
CA LEU A 14 4.86 22.15 -10.43
C LEU A 14 4.74 22.97 -9.14
N VAL A 15 3.71 22.67 -8.34
CA VAL A 15 3.49 23.33 -7.04
C VAL A 15 4.65 23.05 -6.10
N CYS A 16 5.08 21.78 -5.99
CA CYS A 16 6.21 21.37 -5.14
C CYS A 16 7.50 22.11 -5.49
N ARG A 17 7.80 22.32 -6.77
CA ARG A 17 9.02 23.04 -7.21
C ARG A 17 8.95 24.54 -6.95
N SER A 18 7.76 25.14 -7.03
CA SER A 18 7.56 26.58 -6.80
C SER A 18 7.54 26.98 -5.31
N LEU A 19 7.42 25.99 -4.40
CA LEU A 19 7.28 26.22 -2.97
C LEU A 19 8.63 26.59 -2.30
N PRO A 20 8.67 27.66 -1.49
CA PRO A 20 9.83 27.95 -0.65
C PRO A 20 10.06 26.86 0.41
N GLN A 21 11.33 26.59 0.73
CA GLN A 21 11.76 25.51 1.63
C GLN A 21 11.04 25.49 3.00
N VAL A 22 10.72 26.64 3.58
CA VAL A 22 10.03 26.74 4.88
C VAL A 22 8.61 26.18 4.82
N TYR A 23 7.96 26.24 3.65
CA TYR A 23 6.62 25.69 3.45
C TYR A 23 6.63 24.21 3.12
N VAL A 24 7.73 23.68 2.56
CA VAL A 24 7.89 22.25 2.28
C VAL A 24 7.78 21.42 3.56
N GLU A 25 8.46 21.83 4.63
CA GLU A 25 8.39 21.15 5.92
C GLU A 25 6.98 21.19 6.53
N LYS A 26 6.32 22.35 6.47
CA LYS A 26 4.95 22.53 6.97
C LYS A 26 3.95 21.69 6.19
N LEU A 27 4.09 21.67 4.87
CA LEU A 27 3.23 20.89 3.99
C LEU A 27 3.44 19.38 4.21
N LEU A 28 4.69 18.93 4.33
CA LEU A 28 4.99 17.53 4.61
C LEU A 28 4.41 17.08 5.95
N ASN A 29 4.47 17.93 6.98
CA ASN A 29 3.85 17.64 8.28
C ASN A 29 2.32 17.58 8.18
N PHE A 30 1.71 18.53 7.46
CA PHE A 30 0.27 18.52 7.22
C PHE A 30 -0.19 17.26 6.47
N VAL A 31 0.46 16.94 5.35
CA VAL A 31 0.16 15.75 4.53
C VAL A 31 0.41 14.47 5.33
N GLY A 32 1.49 14.41 6.11
CA GLY A 32 1.81 13.28 6.99
C GLY A 32 0.75 13.03 8.06
N ALA A 33 0.27 14.07 8.73
CA ALA A 33 -0.81 13.97 9.71
C ALA A 33 -2.15 13.57 9.06
N LYS A 34 -2.46 14.13 7.88
CA LYS A 34 -3.69 13.81 7.15
C LYS A 34 -3.74 12.39 6.61
N LEU A 35 -2.58 11.81 6.30
CA LEU A 35 -2.49 10.43 5.81
C LEU A 35 -3.09 9.41 6.79
N GLU A 36 -3.10 9.70 8.09
CA GLU A 36 -3.68 8.84 9.12
C GLU A 36 -5.20 8.70 9.02
N SER A 37 -5.92 9.67 8.44
CA SER A 37 -7.40 9.69 8.44
C SER A 37 -8.04 9.81 7.05
N THR A 38 -7.24 10.10 6.02
CA THR A 38 -7.75 10.31 4.66
C THR A 38 -8.24 9.04 3.97
N THR A 39 -9.29 9.17 3.17
CA THR A 39 -9.75 8.16 2.22
C THR A 39 -8.95 8.18 0.91
N HIS A 40 -8.30 9.30 0.59
CA HIS A 40 -7.57 9.50 -0.66
C HIS A 40 -6.07 9.15 -0.52
N VAL A 41 -5.76 7.93 -0.06
CA VAL A 41 -4.38 7.51 0.27
C VAL A 41 -3.40 7.74 -0.88
N HIS A 42 -3.77 7.35 -2.11
CA HIS A 42 -2.93 7.53 -3.29
C HIS A 42 -2.54 9.01 -3.53
N PHE A 43 -3.46 9.93 -3.28
CA PHE A 43 -3.24 11.35 -3.46
C PHE A 43 -2.20 11.89 -2.48
N TYR A 44 -2.38 11.61 -1.18
CA TYR A 44 -1.47 12.07 -0.13
C TYR A 44 -0.09 11.41 -0.23
N VAL A 45 -0.02 10.13 -0.60
CA VAL A 45 1.27 9.45 -0.85
C VAL A 45 2.00 10.08 -2.04
N THR A 46 1.29 10.46 -3.10
CA THR A 46 1.89 11.16 -4.25
C THR A 46 2.49 12.51 -3.84
N TRP A 47 1.81 13.28 -2.98
CA TRP A 47 2.37 14.50 -2.39
C TRP A 47 3.65 14.24 -1.61
N VAL A 48 3.65 13.25 -0.72
CA VAL A 48 4.84 12.88 0.07
C VAL A 48 6.01 12.53 -0.86
N VAL A 49 5.79 11.66 -1.84
CA VAL A 49 6.84 11.20 -2.76
C VAL A 49 7.39 12.38 -3.58
N THR A 50 6.52 13.26 -4.06
CA THR A 50 6.93 14.41 -4.89
C THR A 50 7.72 15.44 -4.06
N LEU A 51 7.28 15.73 -2.83
CA LEU A 51 8.00 16.61 -1.91
C LEU A 51 9.37 16.06 -1.54
N LEU A 52 9.44 14.77 -1.23
CA LEU A 52 10.71 14.10 -0.88
C LEU A 52 11.66 14.02 -2.07
N LYS A 53 11.16 13.77 -3.28
CA LYS A 53 11.99 13.75 -4.51
C LYS A 53 12.50 15.14 -4.87
N GLY A 54 11.64 16.16 -4.77
CA GLY A 54 11.99 17.53 -5.16
C GLY A 54 12.92 18.24 -4.17
N HIS A 55 12.80 17.95 -2.87
CA HIS A 55 13.51 18.68 -1.82
C HIS A 55 14.38 17.79 -0.91
N GLY A 56 14.64 16.54 -1.28
CA GLY A 56 15.32 15.57 -0.41
C GLY A 56 16.68 16.03 0.14
N GLU A 57 17.54 16.64 -0.68
CA GLU A 57 18.84 17.17 -0.24
C GLU A 57 18.69 18.26 0.81
N VAL A 58 17.73 19.14 0.56
CA VAL A 58 17.38 20.30 1.36
C VAL A 58 16.73 19.89 2.69
N LEU A 59 15.96 18.80 2.70
CA LEU A 59 15.45 18.15 3.91
C LEU A 59 16.55 17.47 4.72
N LYS A 60 17.55 16.88 4.06
CA LYS A 60 18.66 16.19 4.72
C LYS A 60 19.53 17.16 5.53
N GLU A 61 19.78 18.36 5.00
CA GLU A 61 20.50 19.42 5.71
C GLU A 61 19.78 19.84 7.01
N ARG A 62 18.44 19.90 6.97
CA ARG A 62 17.58 20.23 8.13
C ARG A 62 17.03 19.00 8.86
N SER A 63 17.69 17.86 8.71
CA SER A 63 17.23 16.57 9.25
C SER A 63 16.78 16.65 10.72
N ARG A 64 17.53 17.34 11.59
CA ARG A 64 17.19 17.44 13.02
C ARG A 64 15.77 17.96 13.29
N ASN A 65 15.26 18.88 12.47
CA ASN A 65 13.94 19.48 12.65
C ASN A 65 12.83 18.62 12.04
N ILE A 66 13.09 18.02 10.88
CA ILE A 66 12.08 17.30 10.10
C ILE A 66 11.99 15.81 10.43
N MET A 67 12.92 15.26 11.22
CA MET A 67 12.94 13.84 11.58
C MET A 67 11.66 13.36 12.29
N ALA A 68 11.01 14.21 13.10
CA ALA A 68 9.72 13.86 13.70
C ALA A 68 8.63 13.70 12.62
N THR A 69 8.56 14.67 11.71
CA THR A 69 7.64 14.64 10.56
C THR A 69 7.87 13.43 9.67
N LEU A 70 9.12 13.11 9.33
CA LEU A 70 9.46 11.95 8.52
C LEU A 70 9.04 10.65 9.20
N ARG A 71 9.26 10.53 10.51
CA ARG A 71 8.78 9.36 11.27
C ARG A 71 7.27 9.21 11.22
N THR A 72 6.52 10.31 11.39
CA THR A 72 5.06 10.31 11.28
C THR A 72 4.61 9.88 9.89
N VAL A 73 5.21 10.44 8.83
CA VAL A 73 4.92 10.07 7.45
C VAL A 73 5.19 8.58 7.21
N THR A 74 6.38 8.08 7.53
CA THR A 74 6.73 6.67 7.33
C THR A 74 5.82 5.74 8.13
N LYS A 75 5.51 6.08 9.38
CA LYS A 75 4.56 5.32 10.20
C LYS A 75 3.19 5.27 9.53
N ASN A 76 2.65 6.40 9.12
CA ASN A 76 1.29 6.48 8.57
C ASN A 76 1.20 5.81 7.19
N VAL A 77 2.22 5.97 6.33
CA VAL A 77 2.32 5.22 5.06
C VAL A 77 2.35 3.71 5.34
N GLY A 78 3.18 3.27 6.29
CA GLY A 78 3.28 1.86 6.67
C GLY A 78 1.96 1.29 7.19
N LEU A 79 1.26 2.02 8.06
CA LEU A 79 -0.07 1.64 8.55
C LEU A 79 -1.06 1.46 7.39
N ARG A 80 -1.14 2.45 6.48
CA ARG A 80 -2.02 2.37 5.31
C ARG A 80 -1.66 1.22 4.38
N HIS A 81 -0.37 0.95 4.20
CA HIS A 81 0.09 -0.21 3.43
C HIS A 81 -0.41 -1.51 4.07
N THR A 82 -0.17 -1.73 5.36
CA THR A 82 -0.61 -2.95 6.06
C THR A 82 -2.13 -3.14 6.02
N GLU A 83 -2.91 -2.06 6.18
CA GLU A 83 -4.37 -2.12 6.07
C GLU A 83 -4.82 -2.55 4.66
N LEU A 84 -4.24 -1.94 3.62
CA LEU A 84 -4.56 -2.26 2.23
C LEU A 84 -4.11 -3.67 1.86
N SER A 85 -2.91 -4.10 2.28
CA SER A 85 -2.40 -5.44 2.05
C SER A 85 -3.34 -6.50 2.60
N LYS A 86 -3.80 -6.37 3.84
CA LYS A 86 -4.76 -7.33 4.44
C LYS A 86 -6.04 -7.48 3.62
N VAL A 87 -6.58 -6.38 3.12
CA VAL A 87 -7.80 -6.41 2.28
C VAL A 87 -7.50 -7.05 0.93
N CYS A 88 -6.37 -6.69 0.30
CA CYS A 88 -5.93 -7.28 -0.96
C CYS A 88 -5.68 -8.79 -0.83
N ASP A 89 -5.05 -9.22 0.25
CA ASP A 89 -4.78 -10.63 0.53
C ASP A 89 -6.09 -11.38 0.73
N HIS A 90 -7.01 -10.88 1.56
CA HIS A 90 -8.33 -11.48 1.73
C HIS A 90 -9.08 -11.61 0.40
N ASN A 91 -9.09 -10.56 -0.41
CA ASN A 91 -9.72 -10.58 -1.73
C ASN A 91 -9.05 -11.61 -2.66
N LYS A 92 -7.71 -11.70 -2.64
CA LYS A 92 -6.95 -12.68 -3.42
C LYS A 92 -7.27 -14.11 -3.00
N TYR A 93 -7.36 -14.39 -1.70
CA TYR A 93 -7.75 -15.69 -1.18
C TYR A 93 -9.19 -16.04 -1.58
N LEU A 94 -10.14 -15.11 -1.46
CA LEU A 94 -11.53 -15.34 -1.88
C LEU A 94 -11.65 -15.63 -3.38
N LEU A 95 -10.94 -14.87 -4.21
CA LEU A 95 -10.93 -15.09 -5.66
C LEU A 95 -10.36 -16.46 -6.01
N ARG A 96 -9.25 -16.85 -5.38
CA ARG A 96 -8.66 -18.19 -5.54
C ARG A 96 -9.62 -19.29 -5.09
N TYR A 97 -10.28 -19.11 -3.95
CA TYR A 97 -11.25 -20.06 -3.44
C TYR A 97 -12.42 -20.27 -4.39
N ILE A 98 -12.98 -19.18 -4.94
CA ILE A 98 -14.05 -19.24 -5.95
C ILE A 98 -13.57 -19.97 -7.22
N GLU A 99 -12.33 -19.73 -7.64
CA GLU A 99 -11.73 -20.43 -8.78
C GLU A 99 -11.63 -21.95 -8.53
N THR A 100 -11.20 -22.36 -7.34
CA THR A 100 -11.12 -23.77 -6.96
C THR A 100 -12.51 -24.41 -6.90
N LEU A 101 -13.51 -23.74 -6.30
CA LEU A 101 -14.89 -24.21 -6.27
C LEU A 101 -15.46 -24.40 -7.68
N ARG A 102 -15.14 -23.49 -8.60
CA ARG A 102 -15.55 -23.61 -10.00
C ARG A 102 -14.95 -24.87 -10.63
N LYS A 103 -13.64 -25.14 -10.42
CA LYS A 103 -12.98 -26.34 -10.92
C LYS A 103 -13.65 -27.61 -10.39
N PHE A 104 -13.92 -27.68 -9.08
CA PHE A 104 -14.64 -28.82 -8.48
C PHE A 104 -16.05 -29.03 -9.07
N LYS A 105 -16.80 -27.94 -9.31
CA LYS A 105 -18.13 -28.05 -9.92
C LYS A 105 -18.09 -28.46 -11.40
N GLU A 106 -17.04 -28.10 -12.12
CA GLU A 106 -16.83 -28.52 -13.51
C GLU A 106 -16.41 -30.01 -13.59
N THR A 107 -15.76 -30.55 -12.56
CA THR A 107 -15.51 -32.01 -12.42
C THR A 107 -16.72 -32.79 -11.92
N GLU A 108 -17.59 -32.22 -11.07
CA GLU A 108 -18.85 -32.82 -10.60
C GLU A 108 -20.07 -32.47 -11.49
N GLY A 109 -19.98 -32.75 -12.79
CA GLY A 109 -21.17 -32.85 -13.65
C GLY A 109 -22.14 -33.94 -13.15
N PRO A 110 -23.44 -33.88 -13.49
CA PRO A 110 -24.47 -34.70 -12.85
C PRO A 110 -24.37 -36.17 -13.29
N GLU A 111 -23.59 -36.98 -12.57
CA GLU A 111 -23.70 -38.44 -12.59
C GLU A 111 -23.87 -38.97 -11.17
N GLU A 112 -25.01 -39.61 -10.96
CA GLU A 112 -25.27 -40.54 -9.88
C GLU A 112 -24.15 -41.61 -9.85
N GLY A 113 -23.51 -41.81 -8.70
CA GLY A 113 -22.66 -42.99 -8.51
C GLY A 113 -21.62 -42.84 -7.42
N MET A 114 -21.88 -43.46 -6.25
CA MET A 114 -20.84 -43.78 -5.27
C MET A 114 -19.64 -44.48 -5.92
N SER A 115 -18.43 -43.97 -5.67
CA SER A 115 -17.25 -44.83 -5.49
C SER A 115 -16.21 -44.12 -4.64
N GLU A 116 -15.87 -44.73 -3.51
CA GLU A 116 -14.62 -44.51 -2.79
C GLU A 116 -13.42 -44.76 -3.73
N GLY A 117 -12.32 -44.04 -3.52
CA GLY A 117 -11.03 -44.32 -4.15
C GLY A 117 -10.08 -43.13 -4.07
N GLY A 118 -9.07 -43.21 -3.19
CA GLY A 118 -8.11 -42.14 -2.93
C GLY A 118 -6.96 -41.99 -3.91
N SER A 119 -5.95 -41.25 -3.44
CA SER A 119 -4.66 -40.85 -4.04
C SER A 119 -4.76 -39.73 -5.07
N GLU A 120 -3.85 -38.78 -5.21
CA GLU A 120 -2.67 -38.29 -4.49
C GLU A 120 -2.32 -36.98 -5.24
N ASP A 121 -1.77 -36.01 -4.51
CA ASP A 121 -0.98 -34.86 -4.99
C ASP A 121 -1.62 -33.76 -5.86
N ASP A 122 -1.52 -32.53 -5.36
CA ASP A 122 -0.87 -31.46 -6.13
C ASP A 122 -0.40 -30.32 -5.18
N ASP A 123 0.88 -30.42 -4.84
CA ASP A 123 1.84 -29.38 -4.47
C ASP A 123 1.37 -27.91 -4.47
N LEU A 124 0.86 -27.40 -3.33
CA LEU A 124 0.75 -25.95 -3.12
C LEU A 124 0.97 -25.54 -1.67
N ASP A 125 2.12 -25.88 -1.06
CA ASP A 125 2.49 -25.27 0.23
C ASP A 125 3.99 -25.06 0.48
N SER A 126 4.76 -24.61 -0.53
CA SER A 126 6.21 -24.38 -0.35
C SER A 126 6.76 -23.02 -0.78
N GLN A 127 5.91 -21.98 -0.97
CA GLN A 127 6.41 -20.65 -1.39
C GLN A 127 5.88 -19.45 -0.59
N ILE A 128 5.48 -19.61 0.67
CA ILE A 128 5.06 -18.44 1.48
C ILE A 128 6.00 -18.13 2.65
N ASP A 129 6.90 -19.04 3.04
CA ASP A 129 7.71 -18.84 4.26
C ASP A 129 9.12 -18.24 4.03
N SER A 130 9.47 -17.81 2.81
CA SER A 130 10.81 -17.30 2.49
C SER A 130 10.91 -15.79 2.27
N GLU A 131 9.78 -15.05 2.25
CA GLU A 131 9.82 -13.59 2.08
C GLU A 131 9.59 -12.79 3.38
N GLU A 132 9.19 -13.43 4.49
CA GLU A 132 8.94 -12.71 5.76
C GLU A 132 10.19 -12.58 6.67
N GLU A 133 11.26 -13.37 6.45
CA GLU A 133 12.48 -13.30 7.28
C GLU A 133 13.53 -12.25 6.85
N LEU A 134 13.35 -11.56 5.72
CA LEU A 134 14.31 -10.55 5.23
C LEU A 134 14.04 -9.10 5.71
N MET A 135 13.05 -8.88 6.58
CA MET A 135 12.77 -7.55 7.15
C MET A 135 13.16 -7.37 8.62
N VAL A 136 13.90 -8.33 9.20
CA VAL A 136 14.54 -8.17 10.52
C VAL A 136 16.01 -8.59 10.44
N SER A 137 16.84 -7.76 9.81
CA SER A 137 18.28 -7.67 10.06
C SER A 137 18.79 -6.29 9.66
#